data_AF-A0A3M5WNN9-F1
#
_entry.id   AF-A0A3M5WNN9-F1
#
_cell.length_a   1.000
_cell.length_b   1.000
_cell.length_c   1.000
_cell.angle_alpha   90.00
_cell.angle_beta   90.00
_cell.angle_gamma   90.00
#
_symmetry.space_group_name_H-M   'P 1'
#
loop_
_entity.id
_entity.type
_entity.pdbx_description
1 polymer ?
#
loop_
_entity_poly.entity_id
_entity_poly.type
_entity_poly.pdbx_seq_one_letter_code
_entity_poly.pdbx_strand_id
1 'polypeptide(L)'
;MSRALRVADQENIMSNPTRQTYVPSHLSAGAFPVVIETGIIAAGQKLKRGAVLGQVDASGEYVLSAAAADNGSQAPKAVLDQDVDTTGGAFPASILLTGEVLGSELMLGEGLSLAKAKAALRPLCLFIR
;
A
#
# COMPACT_ATOMS: atom_id res chain seq x y z
N MET A 1 26.49 -76.26 32.46
CA MET A 1 27.31 -75.21 33.12
C MET A 1 27.94 -74.39 32.00
N SER A 2 27.31 -73.30 31.58
CA SER A 2 27.35 -71.96 32.19
C SER A 2 28.57 -71.15 31.71
N ARG A 3 28.27 -69.99 31.08
CA ARG A 3 29.10 -68.77 30.96
C ARG A 3 30.31 -68.87 30.00
N ALA A 4 30.57 -67.93 29.10
CA ALA A 4 30.37 -66.50 29.25
C ALA A 4 30.19 -65.78 27.89
N LEU A 5 29.02 -65.16 27.76
CA LEU A 5 28.83 -63.87 27.09
C LEU A 5 29.81 -62.87 27.73
N ARG A 6 30.78 -62.32 26.99
CA ARG A 6 31.53 -61.14 27.42
C ARG A 6 31.53 -60.06 26.34
N VAL A 7 30.59 -59.13 26.53
CA VAL A 7 30.81 -57.67 26.53
C VAL A 7 31.38 -57.14 25.21
N ALA A 8 30.53 -56.91 24.20
CA ALA A 8 29.84 -55.62 24.01
C ALA A 8 30.83 -54.46 23.87
N ASP A 9 31.30 -54.26 22.64
CA ASP A 9 31.50 -52.95 22.06
C ASP A 9 30.32 -52.03 22.41
N GLN A 10 30.48 -51.23 23.46
CA GLN A 10 29.69 -50.03 23.65
C GLN A 10 30.67 -48.91 24.00
N GLU A 11 31.42 -48.45 22.98
CA GLU A 11 31.77 -47.04 22.96
C GLU A 11 30.46 -46.26 23.09
N ASN A 12 30.30 -45.63 24.25
CA ASN A 12 29.20 -44.75 24.54
C ASN A 12 29.30 -43.54 23.60
N ILE A 13 28.71 -43.67 22.42
CA ILE A 13 28.50 -42.61 21.44
C ILE A 13 27.50 -41.58 21.98
N MET A 14 27.85 -40.89 23.06
CA MET A 14 27.14 -39.67 23.42
C MET A 14 27.47 -38.63 22.35
N SER A 15 26.62 -38.58 21.32
CA SER A 15 26.61 -37.53 20.32
C SER A 15 26.47 -36.19 21.05
N ASN A 16 27.41 -35.28 20.84
CA ASN A 16 27.39 -33.94 21.43
C ASN A 16 26.05 -33.26 21.07
N PRO A 17 25.30 -32.67 22.03
CA PRO A 17 24.03 -32.02 21.70
C PRO A 17 24.25 -30.95 20.64
N THR A 18 23.60 -31.12 19.49
CA THR A 18 23.64 -30.12 18.42
C THR A 18 22.86 -28.89 18.86
N ARG A 19 23.56 -27.80 19.17
CA ARG A 19 22.93 -26.52 19.45
C ARG A 19 22.33 -25.94 18.17
N GLN A 20 21.02 -26.08 18.02
CA GLN A 20 20.28 -25.38 16.96
C GLN A 20 20.20 -23.90 17.36
N THR A 21 20.96 -23.06 16.67
CA THR A 21 20.89 -21.61 16.87
C THR A 21 19.76 -21.10 16.00
N TYR A 22 18.67 -20.65 16.62
CA TYR A 22 17.57 -20.00 15.91
C TYR A 22 18.05 -18.65 15.38
N VAL A 23 18.05 -18.48 14.06
CA VAL A 23 18.26 -17.18 13.41
C VAL A 23 16.87 -16.67 13.01
N PRO A 24 16.29 -15.71 13.74
CA PRO A 24 15.01 -15.12 13.34
C PRO A 24 15.16 -14.44 11.98
N SER A 25 14.40 -14.89 10.98
CA SER A 25 14.27 -14.20 9.71
C SER A 25 13.27 -13.06 9.85
N HIS A 26 13.75 -11.83 10.07
CA HIS A 26 12.88 -10.66 10.03
C HIS A 26 12.68 -10.20 8.59
N LEU A 27 11.49 -10.40 8.02
CA LEU A 27 11.11 -9.92 6.69
C LEU A 27 10.63 -8.46 6.71
N SER A 28 9.93 -8.06 7.77
CA SER A 28 9.38 -6.70 7.91
C SER A 28 10.39 -5.78 8.58
N ALA A 29 10.59 -4.61 7.99
CA ALA A 29 11.48 -3.56 8.49
C ALA A 29 10.74 -2.43 9.23
N GLY A 30 9.42 -2.56 9.43
CA GLY A 30 8.59 -1.55 10.11
C GLY A 30 7.38 -1.12 9.27
N ALA A 31 6.73 -0.04 9.71
CA ALA A 31 5.59 0.55 9.02
C ALA A 31 6.05 1.55 7.94
N PHE A 32 5.36 1.57 6.80
CA PHE A 32 5.59 2.56 5.76
C PHE A 32 5.01 3.92 6.19
N PRO A 33 5.73 5.05 5.99
CA PRO A 33 5.25 6.36 6.41
C PRO A 33 4.05 6.85 5.59
N VAL A 34 3.17 7.58 6.25
CA VAL A 34 2.06 8.29 5.61
C VAL A 34 2.49 9.72 5.32
N VAL A 35 2.40 10.12 4.05
CA VAL A 35 2.68 11.50 3.60
C VAL A 35 1.39 12.12 3.10
N ILE A 36 1.04 13.26 3.70
CA ILE A 36 -0.10 14.09 3.30
C ILE A 36 0.46 15.48 2.96
N GLU A 37 0.08 15.98 1.78
CA GLU A 37 0.46 17.30 1.31
C GLU A 37 -0.76 18.09 0.85
N THR A 38 -0.59 19.39 0.63
CA THR A 38 -1.65 20.22 0.05
C THR A 38 -1.54 20.22 -1.47
N GLY A 39 -2.59 19.77 -2.16
CA GLY A 39 -2.75 19.86 -3.61
C GLY A 39 -3.92 20.78 -3.99
N ILE A 40 -3.86 21.39 -5.17
CA ILE A 40 -4.98 22.19 -5.68
C ILE A 40 -5.99 21.27 -6.36
N ILE A 41 -7.23 21.25 -5.89
CA ILE A 41 -8.34 20.55 -6.54
C ILE A 41 -8.98 21.50 -7.55
N ALA A 42 -9.13 21.05 -8.79
CA ALA A 42 -9.71 21.85 -9.86
C ALA A 42 -11.19 22.19 -9.57
N ALA A 43 -11.65 23.33 -10.10
CA ALA A 43 -13.00 23.83 -9.90
C ALA A 43 -14.11 22.89 -10.43
N GLY A 44 -15.31 23.01 -9.86
CA GLY A 44 -16.52 22.38 -10.39
C GLY A 44 -16.79 20.94 -9.92
N GLN A 45 -16.12 20.49 -8.86
CA GLN A 45 -16.22 19.13 -8.35
C GLN A 45 -16.70 19.09 -6.91
N LYS A 46 -17.50 18.07 -6.57
CA LYS A 46 -17.87 17.72 -5.20
C LYS A 46 -17.30 16.35 -4.88
N LEU A 47 -16.21 16.33 -4.14
CA LEU A 47 -15.45 15.13 -3.84
C LEU A 47 -15.60 14.78 -2.36
N LYS A 48 -15.71 13.48 -2.09
CA LYS A 48 -15.67 12.95 -0.73
C LYS A 48 -14.26 12.51 -0.38
N ARG A 49 -13.96 12.47 0.92
CA ARG A 49 -12.77 11.79 1.43
C ARG A 49 -12.70 10.38 0.83
N GLY A 50 -11.51 9.97 0.39
CA GLY A 50 -11.31 8.73 -0.34
C GLY A 50 -11.48 8.86 -1.87
N ALA A 51 -11.77 10.05 -2.40
CA ALA A 51 -11.76 10.28 -3.84
C ALA A 51 -10.38 9.97 -4.43
N VAL A 52 -10.35 9.12 -5.46
CA VAL A 52 -9.13 8.77 -6.18
C VAL A 52 -8.85 9.85 -7.21
N LEU A 53 -7.76 10.58 -7.02
CA LEU A 53 -7.41 11.76 -7.79
C LEU A 53 -6.41 11.43 -8.88
N GLY A 54 -6.64 11.98 -10.07
CA GLY A 54 -5.66 12.12 -11.12
C GLY A 54 -5.16 13.56 -11.17
N GLN A 55 -3.98 13.77 -11.77
CA GLN A 55 -3.41 15.09 -11.94
C GLN A 55 -3.50 15.50 -13.41
N VAL A 56 -4.01 16.70 -13.67
CA VAL A 56 -4.05 17.29 -15.00
C VAL A 56 -2.64 17.73 -15.39
N ASP A 57 -2.13 17.29 -16.53
CA ASP A 57 -0.74 17.54 -16.93
C ASP A 57 -0.49 19.04 -17.22
N ALA A 58 -1.49 19.74 -17.76
CA ALA A 58 -1.36 21.14 -18.15
C ALA A 58 -1.34 22.11 -16.95
N SER A 59 -2.16 21.86 -15.93
CA SER A 59 -2.32 22.76 -14.77
C SER A 59 -1.64 22.25 -13.51
N GLY A 60 -1.37 20.96 -13.41
CA GLY A 60 -0.91 20.31 -12.18
C GLY A 60 -2.01 20.16 -11.12
N GLU A 61 -3.24 20.58 -11.42
CA GLU A 61 -4.40 20.47 -10.52
C GLU A 61 -4.93 19.03 -10.48
N TYR A 62 -5.58 18.69 -9.38
CA TYR A 62 -6.17 17.38 -9.15
C TYR A 62 -7.66 17.38 -9.48
N VAL A 63 -8.09 16.32 -10.15
CA VAL A 63 -9.48 16.02 -10.47
C VAL A 63 -9.79 14.58 -10.10
N LEU A 64 -11.08 14.24 -9.98
CA LEU A 64 -11.48 12.85 -9.86
C LEU A 64 -10.97 12.06 -11.07
N SER A 65 -10.20 10.99 -10.83
CA SER A 65 -9.59 10.22 -11.90
C SER A 65 -10.64 9.44 -12.69
N ALA A 66 -10.77 9.74 -13.98
CA ALA A 66 -11.67 9.04 -14.90
C ALA A 66 -10.87 8.29 -15.97
N ALA A 67 -11.22 7.02 -16.23
CA ALA A 67 -10.43 6.16 -17.11
C ALA A 67 -10.39 6.62 -18.57
N ALA A 68 -11.39 7.41 -19.00
CA ALA A 68 -11.50 7.96 -20.35
C ALA A 68 -10.90 9.36 -20.49
N ALA A 69 -10.31 9.93 -19.42
CA ALA A 69 -9.66 11.23 -19.50
C ALA A 69 -8.41 11.16 -20.40
N ASP A 70 -8.13 12.28 -21.07
CA ASP A 70 -7.00 12.47 -22.01
C ASP A 70 -6.08 13.62 -21.60
N ASN A 71 -6.32 14.19 -20.42
CA ASN A 71 -5.62 15.37 -19.90
C ASN A 71 -4.55 15.04 -18.83
N GLY A 72 -4.19 13.77 -18.68
CA GLY A 72 -3.23 13.27 -17.67
C GLY A 72 -3.87 12.68 -16.42
N SER A 73 -5.14 13.04 -16.14
CA SER A 73 -5.85 12.62 -14.92
C SER A 73 -6.41 11.19 -14.96
N GLN A 74 -6.27 10.48 -16.07
CA GLN A 74 -6.71 9.09 -16.20
C GLN A 74 -5.92 8.10 -15.32
N ALA A 75 -4.72 8.49 -14.90
CA ALA A 75 -3.89 7.70 -13.99
C ALA A 75 -4.05 8.23 -12.55
N PRO A 76 -4.55 7.40 -11.61
CA PRO A 76 -4.55 7.73 -10.20
C PRO A 76 -3.17 8.12 -9.68
N LYS A 77 -3.07 9.26 -9.00
CA LYS A 77 -1.84 9.78 -8.39
C LYS A 77 -1.93 10.05 -6.89
N ALA A 78 -3.12 10.32 -6.36
CA ALA A 78 -3.32 10.63 -4.95
C ALA A 78 -4.72 10.23 -4.48
N VAL A 79 -4.95 10.27 -3.16
CA VAL A 79 -6.28 10.08 -2.56
C VAL A 79 -6.63 11.30 -1.72
N LEU A 80 -7.85 11.80 -1.85
CA LEU A 80 -8.31 12.97 -1.09
C LEU A 80 -8.53 12.61 0.39
N ASP A 81 -7.96 13.38 1.33
CA ASP A 81 -8.06 13.09 2.77
C ASP A 81 -9.23 13.82 3.48
N GLN A 82 -10.00 14.63 2.76
CA GLN A 82 -11.13 15.37 3.32
C GLN A 82 -12.24 15.58 2.28
N ASP A 83 -13.45 15.90 2.72
CA ASP A 83 -14.51 16.32 1.81
C ASP A 83 -14.18 17.69 1.21
N VAL A 84 -14.38 17.86 -0.10
CA VAL A 84 -14.09 19.12 -0.81
C VAL A 84 -15.23 19.45 -1.77
N ASP A 85 -15.71 20.69 -1.69
CA ASP A 85 -16.63 21.28 -2.67
C ASP A 85 -15.91 22.46 -3.36
N THR A 86 -15.60 22.30 -4.64
CA THR A 86 -14.92 23.29 -5.48
C THR A 86 -15.89 24.01 -6.43
N THR A 87 -17.20 23.98 -6.15
CA THR A 87 -18.19 24.74 -6.95
C THR A 87 -17.95 26.26 -6.91
N GLY A 88 -17.29 26.77 -5.86
CA GLY A 88 -16.86 28.16 -5.75
C GLY A 88 -15.51 28.50 -6.42
N GLY A 89 -14.83 27.53 -7.02
CA GLY A 89 -13.49 27.69 -7.62
C GLY A 89 -12.50 26.62 -7.16
N ALA A 90 -11.32 26.62 -7.76
CA ALA A 90 -10.24 25.70 -7.38
C ALA A 90 -9.86 25.91 -5.91
N PHE A 91 -9.57 24.82 -5.20
CA PHE A 91 -9.42 24.84 -3.74
C PHE A 91 -8.21 24.01 -3.28
N PRO A 92 -7.34 24.55 -2.41
CA PRO A 92 -6.25 23.78 -1.81
C PRO A 92 -6.79 22.76 -0.80
N ALA A 93 -6.46 21.48 -0.98
CA ALA A 93 -6.91 20.41 -0.11
C ALA A 93 -5.79 19.42 0.25
N SER A 94 -5.93 18.77 1.40
CA SER A 94 -5.06 17.70 1.86
C SER A 94 -5.24 16.44 1.02
N ILE A 95 -4.16 16.00 0.39
CA ILE A 95 -4.08 14.79 -0.42
C ILE A 95 -3.06 13.83 0.17
N LEU A 96 -3.42 12.56 0.20
CA LEU A 96 -2.57 11.45 0.59
C LEU A 96 -1.69 11.05 -0.60
N LEU A 97 -0.37 11.13 -0.42
CA LEU A 97 0.62 10.71 -1.41
C LEU A 97 1.14 9.31 -1.16
N THR A 98 1.20 8.88 0.11
CA THR A 98 1.60 7.52 0.49
C THR A 98 0.80 7.00 1.67
N GLY A 99 0.69 5.67 1.79
CA GLY A 99 0.03 5.02 2.93
C GLY A 99 -0.84 3.85 2.54
N GLU A 100 -1.75 3.46 3.43
CA GLU A 100 -2.76 2.43 3.18
C GLU A 100 -4.17 3.03 3.28
N VAL A 101 -5.06 2.67 2.35
CA VAL A 101 -6.46 3.10 2.31
C VAL A 101 -7.40 1.91 2.17
N LEU A 102 -8.61 2.02 2.73
CA LEU A 102 -9.64 0.98 2.63
C LEU A 102 -10.36 1.10 1.29
N GLY A 103 -10.37 0.03 0.50
CA GLY A 103 -11.01 0.03 -0.81
C GLY A 103 -12.53 0.31 -0.78
N SER A 104 -13.21 -0.01 0.33
CA SER A 104 -14.64 0.27 0.52
C SER A 104 -14.96 1.74 0.69
N GLU A 105 -14.00 2.54 1.12
CA GLU A 105 -14.15 3.98 1.37
C GLU A 105 -13.72 4.82 0.16
N LEU A 106 -13.26 4.18 -0.92
CA LEU A 106 -12.77 4.90 -2.10
C LEU A 106 -13.92 5.34 -3.00
N MET A 107 -13.90 6.62 -3.35
CA MET A 107 -14.72 7.18 -4.41
C MET A 107 -13.93 7.09 -5.73
N LEU A 108 -14.35 6.19 -6.60
CA LEU A 108 -13.75 5.96 -7.91
C LEU A 108 -14.45 6.82 -8.97
N GLY A 109 -13.68 7.40 -9.89
CA GLY A 109 -14.26 8.07 -11.05
C GLY A 109 -14.73 7.09 -12.13
N GLU A 110 -15.41 7.63 -13.13
CA GLU A 110 -16.06 6.84 -14.16
C GLU A 110 -15.08 5.94 -14.93
N GLY A 111 -15.47 4.68 -15.13
CA GLY A 111 -14.66 3.68 -15.85
C GLY A 111 -13.43 3.16 -15.08
N LEU A 112 -13.15 3.67 -13.87
CA LEU A 112 -12.06 3.20 -13.03
C LEU A 112 -12.55 2.06 -12.11
N SER A 113 -11.96 0.88 -12.24
CA SER A 113 -12.19 -0.22 -11.30
C SER A 113 -11.21 -0.17 -10.14
N LEU A 114 -11.59 -0.75 -8.99
CA LEU A 114 -10.71 -0.85 -7.83
C LEU A 114 -9.39 -1.57 -8.17
N ALA A 115 -9.43 -2.59 -9.03
CA ALA A 115 -8.24 -3.29 -9.50
C ALA A 115 -7.28 -2.38 -10.29
N LYS A 116 -7.82 -1.53 -11.18
CA LYS A 116 -7.02 -0.56 -11.93
C LYS A 116 -6.45 0.51 -11.00
N ALA A 117 -7.26 1.04 -10.08
CA ALA A 117 -6.81 2.01 -9.08
C ALA A 117 -5.67 1.43 -8.23
N LYS A 118 -5.82 0.18 -7.75
CA LYS A 118 -4.81 -0.52 -6.96
C LYS A 118 -3.51 -0.71 -7.72
N ALA A 119 -3.58 -1.07 -9.01
CA ALA A 119 -2.40 -1.22 -9.86
C ALA A 119 -1.67 0.12 -10.08
N ALA A 120 -2.42 1.21 -10.30
CA ALA A 120 -1.86 2.53 -10.56
C ALA A 120 -1.24 3.19 -9.31
N LEU A 121 -1.85 3.01 -8.14
CA LEU A 121 -1.40 3.63 -6.88
C LEU A 121 -0.24 2.89 -6.22
N ARG A 122 -0.10 1.58 -6.46
CA ARG A 122 0.97 0.75 -5.89
C ARG A 122 2.40 1.25 -6.15
N PRO A 123 2.80 1.67 -7.37
CA PRO A 123 4.14 2.23 -7.59
C PRO A 123 4.39 3.55 -6.85
N LEU A 124 3.34 4.23 -6.39
CA LEU A 124 3.41 5.48 -5.62
C LEU A 124 3.43 5.24 -4.10
N CYS A 125 3.59 3.99 -3.66
CA CYS A 125 3.51 3.60 -2.25
C CYS A 125 2.17 3.93 -1.58
N LEU A 126 1.09 3.91 -2.36
CA LEU A 126 -0.28 4.04 -1.86
C LEU A 126 -1.02 2.71 -2.09
N PHE A 127 -1.35 2.03 -0.99
CA PHE A 127 -1.82 0.66 -1.00
C PHE A 127 -3.31 0.58 -0.67
N ILE A 128 -4.10 -0.02 -1.57
CA ILE A 128 -5.53 -0.28 -1.32
C ILE A 128 -5.70 -1.66 -0.68
N ARG A 129 -6.30 -1.68 0.51
CA ARG A 129 -6.69 -2.88 1.26
C ARG A 129 -8.08 -3.36 0.88
#